data_AF-A0AAZ3NND4-F1
#
_entry.id   AF-A0AAZ3NND4-F1
#
_cell.length_a   1.000
_cell.length_b   1.000
_cell.length_c   1.000
_cell.angle_alpha   90.00
_cell.angle_beta   90.00
_cell.angle_gamma   90.00
#
_symmetry.space_group_name_H-M   'P 1'
#
loop_
_entity.id
_entity.type
_entity.pdbx_description
1 polymer ?
#
loop_
_entity_poly.entity_id
_entity_poly.type
_entity_poly.pdbx_seq_one_letter_code
_entity_poly.pdbx_strand_id
1 'polypeptide(L)'
;MASQRPPSGRPMSRGSLVPGTGRPPTAIRPPPTAVRVGTGIVPGTGRPGTRGGALGTPGVLSAQIKVADRPVTQQGLSGMKTGMKGPQRQILDKSYYLGLLRSKINELTTETSKLQKEIDTFNQENSVYLSYEKRAEGLAGELKDLQGQLADYNMLVDKLNTNTEMEEVINDFNMLKAQNDREAQSMDVIFTERREKEEMIRAVEEEMEREKQAADDIIKKMSPEKQNQYAAMKASNDELLQELDGRQEELDTLITRKETFEAELYHSQVKREAVLLHEKLQELELKRDAMVAEDKSMGSPQEERDRLFKQVKEDNQETASMERQLTEMREKMSLINEEIRQLDNNMEEHQALHWGGVDGEWAGMGEFWALGPMRVVEGGGRDGSIVL
;
A
#
# COMPACT_ATOMS: atom_id res chain seq x y z
N MET A 1 5.98 53.19 -53.77
CA MET A 1 7.41 53.40 -53.46
C MET A 1 7.71 52.61 -52.20
N ALA A 2 8.28 51.41 -52.37
CA ALA A 2 9.73 51.16 -52.23
C ALA A 2 10.15 51.22 -50.75
N SER A 3 10.38 50.06 -50.12
CA SER A 3 11.73 49.61 -49.69
C SER A 3 11.93 49.91 -48.19
N GLN A 4 12.48 49.10 -47.28
CA GLN A 4 13.49 48.03 -47.33
C GLN A 4 13.53 47.36 -45.92
N ARG A 5 13.79 46.04 -45.85
CA ARG A 5 14.55 45.36 -44.76
C ARG A 5 16.06 45.58 -45.06
N PRO A 6 17.10 45.37 -44.19
CA PRO A 6 17.29 44.35 -43.11
C PRO A 6 18.19 44.90 -41.93
N PRO A 7 19.12 44.19 -41.22
CA PRO A 7 19.38 42.77 -40.92
C PRO A 7 19.71 42.42 -39.41
N SER A 8 19.94 41.11 -39.20
CA SER A 8 20.53 40.31 -38.11
C SER A 8 21.37 40.90 -36.95
N GLY A 9 21.24 40.27 -35.78
CA GLY A 9 22.31 40.12 -34.78
C GLY A 9 21.92 39.26 -33.57
N ARG A 10 22.41 38.01 -33.49
CA ARG A 10 22.66 37.32 -32.20
C ARG A 10 24.15 37.53 -31.89
N PRO A 11 24.57 37.66 -30.62
CA PRO A 11 25.19 36.49 -29.98
C PRO A 11 25.00 36.34 -28.45
N MET A 12 25.04 35.07 -28.04
CA MET A 12 25.74 34.47 -26.89
C MET A 12 25.32 34.79 -25.44
N SER A 13 24.84 33.72 -24.81
CA SER A 13 24.77 33.45 -23.37
C SER A 13 26.15 33.08 -22.79
N ARG A 14 26.51 33.66 -21.64
CA ARG A 14 27.47 33.25 -20.58
C ARG A 14 27.60 34.48 -19.65
N GLY A 15 27.53 34.44 -18.33
CA GLY A 15 27.41 33.41 -17.30
C GLY A 15 27.64 34.06 -15.92
N SER A 16 27.65 33.23 -14.88
CA SER A 16 28.01 33.46 -13.46
C SER A 16 26.81 33.53 -12.51
N LEU A 17 26.49 32.53 -11.65
CA LEU A 17 27.25 31.87 -10.55
C LEU A 17 27.66 32.93 -9.50
N VAL A 18 27.27 32.91 -8.22
CA VAL A 18 27.22 31.90 -7.10
C VAL A 18 26.51 32.59 -5.87
N PRO A 19 26.22 32.00 -4.66
CA PRO A 19 26.04 30.62 -4.16
C PRO A 19 24.68 30.35 -3.46
N GLY A 20 24.34 29.07 -3.25
CA GLY A 20 23.50 28.68 -2.11
C GLY A 20 22.72 27.38 -2.27
N THR A 21 23.25 26.30 -1.70
CA THR A 21 22.56 25.17 -1.06
C THR A 21 21.31 24.57 -1.74
N GLY A 22 21.44 23.37 -2.33
CA GLY A 22 20.28 22.57 -2.71
C GLY A 22 20.64 21.25 -3.42
N ARG A 23 20.39 20.13 -2.75
CA ARG A 23 20.46 18.72 -3.19
C ARG A 23 20.03 18.47 -4.66
N PRO A 24 20.63 17.48 -5.36
CA PRO A 24 20.02 16.90 -6.56
C PRO A 24 18.86 15.95 -6.19
N PRO A 25 17.76 15.90 -6.98
CA PRO A 25 16.66 14.98 -6.73
C PRO A 25 16.98 13.57 -7.27
N THR A 26 17.02 12.58 -6.39
CA THR A 26 16.99 11.16 -6.74
C THR A 26 15.57 10.77 -7.16
N ALA A 27 15.30 10.77 -8.46
CA ALA A 27 14.12 10.15 -9.04
C ALA A 27 14.43 8.68 -9.38
N ILE A 28 14.12 7.77 -8.46
CA ILE A 28 14.13 6.34 -8.71
C ILE A 28 12.83 6.00 -9.46
N ARG A 29 12.95 5.79 -10.77
CA ARG A 29 11.90 5.19 -11.59
C ARG A 29 12.10 3.67 -11.58
N PRO A 30 11.11 2.86 -11.17
CA PRO A 30 11.24 1.40 -11.22
C PRO A 30 11.17 0.90 -12.67
N PRO A 31 11.95 -0.13 -13.06
CA PRO A 31 11.83 -0.77 -14.37
C PRO A 31 10.62 -1.71 -14.40
N PRO A 32 9.87 -1.80 -15.53
CA PRO A 32 8.78 -2.75 -15.65
C PRO A 32 9.32 -4.16 -15.94
N THR A 33 9.14 -5.09 -15.00
CA THR A 33 9.33 -6.53 -15.20
C THR A 33 8.00 -7.17 -15.61
N ALA A 34 7.87 -7.54 -16.88
CA ALA A 34 6.85 -8.48 -17.35
C ALA A 34 7.34 -9.21 -18.61
N VAL A 35 8.20 -10.21 -18.44
CA VAL A 35 8.50 -11.19 -19.49
C VAL A 35 7.50 -12.32 -19.36
N ARG A 36 6.45 -12.28 -20.19
CA ARG A 36 5.56 -13.43 -20.42
C ARG A 36 6.28 -14.43 -21.31
N VAL A 37 6.55 -15.62 -20.76
CA VAL A 37 6.95 -16.80 -21.53
C VAL A 37 5.70 -17.32 -22.26
N GLY A 38 5.71 -17.24 -23.59
CA GLY A 38 4.70 -17.80 -24.47
C GLY A 38 5.29 -18.93 -25.30
N THR A 39 5.01 -20.18 -24.92
CA THR A 39 5.16 -21.38 -25.74
C THR A 39 4.14 -21.35 -26.88
N GLY A 40 4.59 -21.32 -28.13
CA GLY A 40 3.74 -21.36 -29.31
C GLY A 40 4.48 -21.93 -30.52
N ILE A 41 4.29 -23.23 -30.75
CA ILE A 41 4.71 -23.98 -31.94
C ILE A 41 3.88 -23.54 -33.15
N VAL A 42 4.53 -23.19 -34.27
CA VAL A 42 3.94 -23.31 -35.62
C VAL A 42 5.04 -23.70 -36.63
N PRO A 43 4.84 -24.73 -37.48
CA PRO A 43 5.83 -25.20 -38.44
C PRO A 43 5.71 -24.48 -39.79
N GLY A 44 6.82 -24.01 -40.34
CA GLY A 44 6.89 -23.39 -41.66
C GLY A 44 8.03 -23.96 -42.49
N THR A 45 7.68 -24.70 -43.54
CA THR A 45 8.58 -25.22 -44.57
C THR A 45 9.05 -24.11 -45.51
N GLY A 46 10.35 -24.00 -45.76
CA GLY A 46 10.92 -23.10 -46.78
C GLY A 46 12.45 -23.16 -46.85
N ARG A 47 12.96 -24.00 -47.76
CA ARG A 47 14.35 -23.97 -48.29
C ARG A 47 14.43 -22.85 -49.38
N PRO A 48 15.53 -22.63 -50.12
CA PRO A 48 16.99 -22.71 -49.89
C PRO A 48 17.78 -21.45 -50.40
N GLY A 49 19.07 -21.28 -50.02
CA GLY A 49 20.05 -20.63 -50.93
C GLY A 49 21.21 -19.77 -50.36
N THR A 50 22.40 -20.38 -50.30
CA THR A 50 23.75 -19.87 -50.73
C THR A 50 24.29 -18.47 -50.39
N ARG A 51 25.35 -18.45 -49.54
CA ARG A 51 26.63 -17.68 -49.54
C ARG A 51 26.99 -17.39 -48.08
N GLY A 52 28.19 -17.56 -47.53
CA GLY A 52 29.50 -17.97 -48.01
C GLY A 52 30.51 -17.51 -46.94
N GLY A 53 31.54 -18.31 -46.67
CA GLY A 53 32.77 -17.85 -46.00
C GLY A 53 32.89 -18.13 -44.51
N ALA A 54 33.42 -19.30 -44.14
CA ALA A 54 34.20 -19.46 -42.92
C ALA A 54 35.60 -19.96 -43.32
N LEU A 55 36.59 -19.14 -42.99
CA LEU A 55 38.02 -19.43 -43.07
C LEU A 55 38.36 -20.64 -42.20
N GLY A 56 39.05 -21.61 -42.79
CA GLY A 56 39.62 -22.74 -42.08
C GLY A 56 40.53 -23.57 -42.99
N THR A 57 41.82 -23.27 -42.97
CA THR A 57 42.93 -24.18 -43.34
C THR A 57 44.07 -23.89 -42.33
N PRO A 58 45.02 -24.82 -42.06
CA PRO A 58 45.37 -26.02 -42.83
C PRO A 58 45.70 -27.31 -42.01
N GLY A 59 45.77 -28.46 -42.71
CA GLY A 59 46.48 -29.69 -42.28
C GLY A 59 45.71 -31.01 -42.56
N VAL A 60 45.64 -31.57 -43.78
CA VAL A 60 46.65 -32.44 -44.48
C VAL A 60 46.77 -33.79 -43.73
N LEU A 61 46.31 -34.99 -44.14
CA LEU A 61 46.26 -35.72 -45.43
C LEU A 61 45.21 -36.85 -45.37
N SER A 62 44.38 -37.02 -46.40
CA SER A 62 44.07 -38.34 -47.01
C SER A 62 43.12 -38.14 -48.20
N ALA A 63 43.68 -38.19 -49.40
CA ALA A 63 42.92 -38.22 -50.63
C ALA A 63 42.15 -39.54 -50.73
N GLN A 64 40.83 -39.48 -50.87
CA GLN A 64 40.04 -40.59 -51.43
C GLN A 64 39.33 -40.08 -52.69
N ILE A 65 39.99 -40.36 -53.80
CA ILE A 65 39.53 -40.18 -55.17
C ILE A 65 38.28 -41.05 -55.38
N LYS A 66 37.13 -40.45 -55.67
CA LYS A 66 35.95 -41.16 -56.21
C LYS A 66 36.01 -41.10 -57.73
N VAL A 67 36.48 -42.17 -58.36
CA VAL A 67 36.40 -42.37 -59.81
C VAL A 67 35.00 -42.88 -60.14
N ALA A 68 34.27 -42.08 -60.91
CA ALA A 68 33.05 -42.51 -61.60
C ALA A 68 33.40 -43.45 -62.77
N ASP A 69 32.52 -44.43 -63.00
CA ASP A 69 32.45 -45.31 -64.17
C ASP A 69 33.67 -46.16 -64.52
N ARG A 70 33.62 -47.42 -64.09
CA ARG A 70 34.12 -48.55 -64.90
C ARG A 70 33.11 -49.69 -64.92
N PRO A 71 32.62 -50.12 -66.10
CA PRO A 71 31.85 -51.34 -66.24
C PRO A 71 32.83 -52.52 -66.22
N VAL A 72 32.71 -53.38 -65.21
CA VAL A 72 33.39 -54.69 -65.18
C VAL A 72 32.31 -55.76 -65.20
N THR A 73 32.22 -56.42 -66.34
CA THR A 73 31.45 -57.64 -66.52
C THR A 73 32.22 -58.79 -65.89
N GLN A 74 31.61 -59.52 -64.96
CA GLN A 74 31.90 -60.94 -64.82
C GLN A 74 30.73 -61.66 -64.13
N GLN A 75 29.98 -62.34 -64.99
CA GLN A 75 29.14 -63.50 -64.72
C GLN A 75 29.57 -64.30 -63.47
N GLY A 76 28.64 -64.43 -62.54
CA GLY A 76 28.60 -65.45 -61.51
C GLY A 76 27.15 -65.69 -61.13
N LEU A 77 26.62 -66.86 -61.49
CA LEU A 77 25.26 -67.32 -61.16
C LEU A 77 25.00 -67.25 -59.65
N SER A 78 23.85 -66.69 -59.24
CA SER A 78 22.90 -67.35 -58.32
C SER A 78 21.80 -66.38 -57.90
N GLY A 79 20.57 -66.87 -57.87
CA GLY A 79 19.43 -66.23 -57.21
C GLY A 79 18.38 -65.66 -58.15
N MET A 80 17.48 -66.52 -58.66
CA MET A 80 16.18 -66.13 -59.18
C MET A 80 15.52 -65.13 -58.23
N LYS A 81 15.50 -63.84 -58.61
CA LYS A 81 14.61 -62.85 -58.04
C LYS A 81 13.22 -63.18 -58.52
N THR A 82 12.48 -63.96 -57.73
CA THR A 82 11.04 -64.12 -57.91
C THR A 82 10.41 -62.74 -57.93
N GLY A 83 9.62 -62.50 -58.98
CA GLY A 83 9.23 -61.17 -59.45
C GLY A 83 8.67 -60.24 -58.38
N MET A 84 8.88 -58.95 -58.65
CA MET A 84 8.12 -57.86 -58.07
C MET A 84 6.62 -58.16 -58.24
N LYS A 85 6.00 -58.70 -57.19
CA LYS A 85 4.54 -58.76 -57.09
C LYS A 85 4.06 -57.35 -56.79
N GLY A 86 3.19 -56.86 -57.67
CA GLY A 86 2.35 -55.68 -57.40
C GLY A 86 1.52 -55.87 -56.13
N PRO A 87 0.73 -54.84 -55.71
CA PRO A 87 0.19 -54.73 -54.36
C PRO A 87 -0.57 -55.99 -53.97
N GLN A 88 0.10 -56.85 -53.20
CA GLN A 88 -0.39 -58.16 -52.87
C GLN A 88 -1.38 -58.00 -51.71
N ARG A 89 -2.52 -58.71 -51.78
CA ARG A 89 -3.42 -58.89 -50.63
C ARG A 89 -2.57 -59.21 -49.40
N GLN A 90 -2.60 -58.32 -48.40
CA GLN A 90 -2.03 -58.61 -47.10
C GLN A 90 -2.83 -59.75 -46.49
N ILE A 91 -2.18 -60.90 -46.31
CA ILE A 91 -2.76 -62.01 -45.57
C ILE A 91 -2.48 -61.70 -44.10
N LEU A 92 -3.54 -61.28 -43.41
CA LEU A 92 -3.51 -60.92 -41.99
C LEU A 92 -3.61 -62.20 -41.15
N ASP A 93 -2.56 -63.01 -41.18
CA ASP A 93 -2.46 -64.22 -40.36
C ASP A 93 -1.85 -63.92 -38.98
N LYS A 94 -1.88 -64.92 -38.08
CA LYS A 94 -1.30 -64.78 -36.73
C LYS A 94 0.17 -64.34 -36.76
N SER A 95 0.93 -64.78 -37.76
CA SER A 95 2.34 -64.44 -37.95
C SER A 95 2.55 -62.98 -38.32
N TYR A 96 1.70 -62.42 -39.18
CA TYR A 96 1.69 -60.99 -39.51
C TYR A 96 1.48 -60.13 -38.26
N TYR A 97 0.44 -60.41 -37.46
CA TYR A 97 0.17 -59.64 -36.25
C TYR A 97 1.27 -59.80 -35.19
N LEU A 98 1.88 -60.99 -35.06
CA LEU A 98 3.04 -61.18 -34.19
C LEU A 98 4.27 -60.39 -34.66
N GLY A 99 4.50 -60.30 -35.97
CA GLY A 99 5.56 -59.47 -36.55
C GLY A 99 5.34 -57.99 -36.28
N LEU A 100 4.10 -57.52 -36.45
CA LEU A 100 3.70 -56.15 -36.14
C LEU A 100 3.88 -55.83 -34.65
N LEU A 101 3.47 -56.74 -33.76
CA LEU A 101 3.67 -56.60 -32.31
C LEU A 101 5.15 -56.53 -31.96
N ARG A 102 6.00 -57.37 -32.55
CA ARG A 102 7.46 -57.32 -32.33
C ARG A 102 8.07 -56.01 -32.83
N SER A 103 7.66 -55.53 -34.00
CA SER A 103 8.07 -54.23 -34.52
C SER A 103 7.69 -53.12 -33.54
N LYS A 104 6.44 -53.13 -33.06
CA LYS A 104 5.95 -52.12 -32.12
C LYS A 104 6.63 -52.20 -30.75
N ILE A 105 6.93 -53.40 -30.26
CA ILE A 105 7.72 -53.60 -29.03
C ILE A 105 9.14 -53.04 -29.22
N ASN A 106 9.76 -53.26 -30.37
CA ASN A 106 11.09 -52.72 -30.65
C ASN A 106 11.05 -51.19 -30.75
N GLU A 107 10.07 -50.62 -31.44
CA GLU A 107 9.84 -49.16 -31.50
C GLU A 107 9.67 -48.57 -30.08
N LEU A 108 8.82 -49.19 -29.26
CA LEU A 108 8.61 -48.76 -27.87
C LEU A 108 9.89 -48.90 -27.04
N THR A 109 10.67 -49.96 -27.24
CA THR A 109 11.94 -50.16 -26.52
C THR A 109 12.98 -49.11 -26.93
N THR A 110 13.05 -48.77 -28.22
CA THR A 110 13.93 -47.71 -28.72
C THR A 110 13.51 -46.34 -28.21
N GLU A 111 12.22 -46.04 -28.18
CA GLU A 111 11.71 -44.77 -27.62
C GLU A 111 11.93 -44.70 -26.11
N THR A 112 11.71 -45.80 -25.38
CA THR A 112 12.01 -45.87 -23.94
C THR A 112 13.49 -45.61 -23.67
N SER A 113 14.38 -46.20 -24.47
CA SER A 113 15.83 -45.98 -24.33
C SER A 113 16.25 -44.55 -24.70
N LYS A 114 15.56 -43.92 -25.65
CA LYS A 114 15.80 -42.54 -26.04
C LYS A 114 15.33 -41.56 -24.95
N LEU A 115 14.11 -41.73 -24.45
CA LEU A 115 13.57 -40.94 -23.35
C LEU A 115 14.42 -41.07 -22.09
N GLN A 116 14.93 -42.27 -21.78
CA GLN A 116 15.82 -42.46 -20.64
C GLN A 116 17.12 -41.65 -20.79
N LYS A 117 17.72 -41.63 -21.99
CA LYS A 117 18.90 -40.79 -22.27
C LYS A 117 18.59 -39.30 -22.17
N GLU A 118 17.42 -38.87 -22.64
CA GLU A 118 16.98 -37.49 -22.51
C GLU A 118 16.78 -37.09 -21.04
N ILE A 119 16.22 -37.97 -20.21
CA ILE A 119 16.10 -37.77 -18.75
C ILE A 119 17.48 -37.64 -18.09
N ASP A 120 18.42 -38.52 -18.41
CA ASP A 120 19.78 -38.46 -17.84
C ASP A 120 20.51 -37.18 -18.26
N THR A 121 20.34 -36.78 -19.53
CA THR A 121 20.90 -35.52 -20.05
C THR A 121 20.28 -34.31 -19.35
N PHE A 122 18.95 -34.29 -19.21
CA PHE A 122 18.24 -33.23 -18.50
C PHE A 122 18.68 -33.12 -17.04
N ASN A 123 18.86 -34.24 -16.35
CA ASN A 123 19.36 -34.25 -14.97
C ASN A 123 20.79 -33.70 -14.86
N GLN A 124 21.67 -34.05 -15.81
CA GLN A 124 23.03 -33.50 -15.86
C GLN A 124 23.02 -32.00 -16.16
N GLU A 125 22.23 -31.55 -17.13
CA GLU A 125 22.04 -30.14 -17.44
C GLU A 125 21.46 -29.36 -16.26
N ASN A 126 20.47 -29.91 -15.56
CA ASN A 126 19.87 -29.30 -14.38
C ASN A 126 20.91 -29.10 -13.25
N SER A 127 21.78 -30.08 -13.02
CA SER A 127 22.91 -29.92 -12.08
C SER A 127 23.88 -28.81 -12.51
N VAL A 128 24.06 -28.62 -13.83
CA VAL A 128 24.91 -27.57 -14.38
C VAL A 128 24.24 -26.20 -14.29
N TYR A 129 22.92 -26.11 -14.48
CA TYR A 129 22.15 -24.87 -14.31
C TYR A 129 22.30 -24.27 -12.92
N LEU A 130 22.19 -25.08 -11.86
CA LEU A 130 22.39 -24.61 -10.48
C LEU A 130 23.81 -24.05 -10.27
N SER A 131 24.82 -24.64 -10.93
CA SER A 131 26.20 -24.14 -10.87
C SER A 131 26.35 -22.79 -11.59
N TYR A 132 25.63 -22.58 -12.68
CA TYR A 132 25.60 -21.29 -13.39
C TYR A 132 24.83 -20.24 -12.61
N GLU A 133 23.71 -20.59 -11.96
CA GLU A 133 22.96 -19.68 -11.09
C GLU A 133 23.81 -19.19 -9.93
N LYS A 134 24.45 -20.09 -9.19
CA LYS A 134 25.38 -19.73 -8.11
C LYS A 134 26.53 -18.85 -8.60
N ARG A 135 27.07 -19.14 -9.79
CA ARG A 135 28.12 -18.31 -10.39
C ARG A 135 27.60 -16.94 -10.79
N ALA A 136 26.38 -16.85 -11.32
CA ALA A 136 25.75 -15.59 -11.69
C ALA A 136 25.46 -14.73 -10.46
N GLU A 137 24.96 -15.32 -9.37
CA GLU A 137 24.78 -14.63 -8.08
C GLU A 137 26.11 -14.11 -7.52
N GLY A 138 27.16 -14.94 -7.56
CA GLY A 138 28.50 -14.53 -7.13
C GLY A 138 29.04 -13.34 -7.95
N LEU A 139 28.94 -13.42 -9.28
CA LEU A 139 29.34 -12.33 -10.16
C LEU A 139 28.49 -11.06 -9.97
N ALA A 140 27.19 -11.20 -9.67
CA ALA A 140 26.33 -10.07 -9.35
C ALA A 140 26.72 -9.39 -8.03
N GLY A 141 27.12 -10.18 -7.03
CA GLY A 141 27.70 -9.68 -5.79
C GLY A 141 29.00 -8.91 -6.03
N GLU A 142 29.95 -9.50 -6.75
CA GLU A 142 31.21 -8.84 -7.13
C GLU A 142 30.97 -7.55 -7.91
N LEU A 143 30.02 -7.54 -8.84
CA LEU A 143 29.65 -6.35 -9.61
C LEU A 143 29.10 -5.25 -8.70
N LYS A 144 28.26 -5.59 -7.72
CA LYS A 144 27.73 -4.64 -6.73
C LYS A 144 28.86 -4.06 -5.87
N ASP A 145 29.80 -4.88 -5.43
CA ASP A 145 30.95 -4.42 -4.63
C ASP A 145 31.85 -3.49 -5.44
N LEU A 146 32.12 -3.83 -6.71
CA LEU A 146 32.89 -2.99 -7.62
C LEU A 146 32.16 -1.66 -7.92
N GLN A 147 30.83 -1.68 -8.05
CA GLN A 147 30.04 -0.46 -8.18
C GLN A 147 30.10 0.40 -6.92
N GLY A 148 30.08 -0.21 -5.73
CA GLY A 148 30.28 0.47 -4.46
C GLY A 148 31.64 1.16 -4.39
N GLN A 149 32.72 0.43 -4.70
CA GLN A 149 34.07 1.00 -4.73
C GLN A 149 34.19 2.13 -5.75
N LEU A 150 33.58 2.01 -6.93
CA LEU A 150 33.56 3.08 -7.93
C LEU A 150 32.83 4.33 -7.40
N ALA A 151 31.71 4.14 -6.69
CA ALA A 151 31.01 5.25 -6.04
C ALA A 151 31.86 5.93 -4.96
N ASP A 152 32.59 5.15 -4.16
CA ASP A 152 33.52 5.67 -3.14
C ASP A 152 34.66 6.46 -3.78
N TYR A 153 35.26 5.95 -4.86
CA TYR A 153 36.29 6.66 -5.61
C TYR A 153 35.75 7.94 -6.25
N ASN A 154 34.54 7.92 -6.83
CA ASN A 154 33.92 9.12 -7.38
C ASN A 154 33.66 10.17 -6.28
N MET A 155 33.17 9.74 -5.11
CA MET A 155 32.99 10.63 -3.96
C MET A 155 34.33 11.22 -3.50
N LEU A 156 35.40 10.42 -3.44
CA LEU A 156 36.72 10.91 -3.08
C LEU A 156 37.24 11.94 -4.08
N VAL A 157 37.08 11.67 -5.39
CA VAL A 157 37.46 12.60 -6.46
C VAL A 157 36.69 13.92 -6.32
N ASP A 158 35.39 13.87 -6.06
CA ASP A 158 34.57 15.07 -5.84
C ASP A 158 35.05 15.86 -4.61
N LYS A 159 35.31 15.18 -3.49
CA LYS A 159 35.82 15.81 -2.25
C LYS A 159 37.21 16.43 -2.43
N LEU A 160 38.09 15.79 -3.21
CA LEU A 160 39.39 16.35 -3.58
C LEU A 160 39.23 17.58 -4.49
N ASN A 161 38.31 17.54 -5.46
CA ASN A 161 38.04 18.66 -6.35
C ASN A 161 37.41 19.87 -5.61
N THR A 162 36.67 19.63 -4.53
CA THR A 162 36.13 20.68 -3.65
C THR A 162 37.10 21.13 -2.56
N ASN A 163 38.32 20.57 -2.51
CA ASN A 163 39.30 20.80 -1.44
C ASN A 163 38.73 20.56 -0.03
N THR A 164 37.83 19.58 0.12
CA THR A 164 37.28 19.23 1.44
C THR A 164 38.34 18.52 2.26
N GLU A 165 38.57 18.99 3.48
CA GLU A 165 39.54 18.40 4.39
C GLU A 165 39.02 17.09 5.00
N MET A 166 39.94 16.17 5.33
CA MET A 166 39.57 14.88 5.93
C MET A 166 38.82 15.07 7.26
N GLU A 167 39.21 16.06 8.07
CA GLU A 167 38.55 16.38 9.34
C GLU A 167 37.08 16.78 9.15
N GLU A 168 36.77 17.52 8.08
CA GLU A 168 35.39 17.89 7.73
C GLU A 168 34.57 16.64 7.37
N VAL A 169 35.14 15.73 6.57
CA VAL A 169 34.48 14.45 6.23
C VAL A 169 34.23 13.58 7.47
N ILE A 170 35.19 13.53 8.40
CA ILE A 170 35.04 12.78 9.66
C ILE A 170 33.97 13.40 10.54
N ASN A 171 33.89 14.73 10.61
CA ASN A 171 32.86 15.43 11.36
C ASN A 171 31.46 15.19 10.76
N ASP A 172 31.32 15.29 9.43
CA ASP A 172 30.09 14.94 8.71
C ASP A 172 29.67 13.50 8.98
N PHE A 173 30.62 12.55 8.92
CA PHE A 173 30.37 11.15 9.23
C PHE A 173 29.87 10.94 10.66
N ASN A 174 30.54 11.55 11.65
CA ASN A 174 30.14 11.42 13.05
C ASN A 174 28.77 12.04 13.32
N MET A 175 28.47 13.18 12.71
CA MET A 175 27.16 13.83 12.79
C MET A 175 26.07 12.94 12.17
N LEU A 176 26.28 12.44 10.96
CA LEU A 176 25.34 11.56 10.27
C LEU A 176 25.14 10.24 11.03
N LYS A 177 26.21 9.67 11.59
CA LYS A 177 26.13 8.46 12.41
C LYS A 177 25.27 8.70 13.66
N ALA A 178 25.53 9.79 14.39
CA ALA A 178 24.73 10.13 15.57
C ALA A 178 23.26 10.40 15.22
N GLN A 179 22.98 10.99 14.06
CA GLN A 179 21.61 11.16 13.56
C GLN A 179 20.96 9.82 13.23
N ASN A 180 21.63 8.96 12.46
CA ASN A 180 21.13 7.62 12.10
C ASN A 180 20.87 6.77 13.35
N ASP A 181 21.74 6.82 14.35
CA ASP A 181 21.56 6.07 15.60
C ASP A 181 20.31 6.54 16.37
N ARG A 182 20.05 7.86 16.40
CA ARG A 182 18.82 8.42 16.99
C ARG A 182 17.58 8.05 16.19
N GLU A 183 17.65 8.12 14.86
CA GLU A 183 16.55 7.74 13.97
C GLU A 183 16.23 6.25 14.08
N ALA A 184 17.25 5.39 14.20
CA ALA A 184 17.06 3.96 14.42
C ALA A 184 16.35 3.69 15.76
N GLN A 185 16.76 4.33 16.85
CA GLN A 185 16.07 4.23 18.14
C GLN A 185 14.63 4.73 18.06
N SER A 186 14.38 5.85 17.37
CA SER A 186 13.04 6.35 17.15
C SER A 186 12.19 5.38 16.33
N MET A 187 12.77 4.74 15.31
CA MET A 187 12.08 3.73 14.49
C MET A 187 11.71 2.51 15.31
N ASP A 188 12.59 2.06 16.22
CA ASP A 188 12.31 0.95 17.12
C ASP A 188 11.13 1.27 18.06
N VAL A 189 11.10 2.48 18.63
CA VAL A 189 9.97 2.95 19.46
C VAL A 189 8.66 2.95 18.66
N ILE A 190 8.67 3.53 17.45
CA ILE A 190 7.50 3.56 16.57
C ILE A 190 7.06 2.13 16.23
N PHE A 191 8.00 1.22 15.97
CA PHE A 191 7.69 -0.18 15.69
C PHE A 191 7.03 -0.88 16.88
N THR A 192 7.52 -0.64 18.10
CA THR A 192 6.92 -1.18 19.32
C THR A 192 5.52 -0.62 19.56
N GLU A 193 5.34 0.69 19.46
CA GLU A 193 4.02 1.33 19.62
C GLU A 193 3.03 0.86 18.56
N ARG A 194 3.48 0.71 17.32
CA ARG A 194 2.66 0.19 16.23
C ARG A 194 2.22 -1.24 16.52
N ARG A 195 3.14 -2.10 16.97
CA ARG A 195 2.82 -3.49 17.33
C ARG A 195 1.80 -3.55 18.46
N GLU A 196 1.96 -2.75 19.51
CA GLU A 196 1.01 -2.67 20.62
C GLU A 196 -0.37 -2.20 20.15
N LYS A 197 -0.42 -1.16 19.30
CA LYS A 197 -1.68 -0.69 18.71
C LYS A 197 -2.34 -1.72 17.81
N GLU A 198 -1.57 -2.43 16.98
CA GLU A 198 -2.08 -3.53 16.14
C GLU A 198 -2.64 -4.68 17.00
N GLU A 199 -2.04 -4.97 18.15
CA GLU A 199 -2.55 -5.97 19.09
C GLU A 199 -3.84 -5.50 19.78
N MET A 200 -3.92 -4.23 20.20
CA MET A 200 -5.14 -3.64 20.75
C MET A 200 -6.28 -3.63 19.71
N ILE A 201 -5.99 -3.27 18.46
CA ILE A 201 -6.98 -3.31 17.36
C ILE A 201 -7.50 -4.74 17.20
N ARG A 202 -6.60 -5.73 17.15
CA ARG A 202 -7.02 -7.13 17.02
C ARG A 202 -7.92 -7.59 18.16
N ALA A 203 -7.61 -7.19 19.40
CA ALA A 203 -8.45 -7.50 20.56
C ALA A 203 -9.85 -6.87 20.42
N VAL A 204 -9.91 -5.60 20.04
CA VAL A 204 -11.20 -4.89 19.81
C VAL A 204 -11.98 -5.52 18.66
N GLU A 205 -11.32 -5.88 17.56
CA GLU A 205 -11.96 -6.58 16.44
C GLU A 205 -12.56 -7.93 16.85
N GLU A 206 -11.87 -8.67 17.71
CA GLU A 206 -12.38 -9.94 18.24
C GLU A 206 -13.59 -9.73 19.16
N GLU A 207 -13.56 -8.72 20.05
CA GLU A 207 -14.72 -8.34 20.86
C GLU A 207 -15.91 -7.92 19.98
N MET A 208 -15.66 -7.08 18.96
CA MET A 208 -16.69 -6.66 18.01
C MET A 208 -17.31 -7.85 17.27
N GLU A 209 -16.51 -8.84 16.87
CA GLU A 209 -17.01 -10.03 16.19
C GLU A 209 -17.86 -10.89 17.13
N ARG A 210 -17.44 -11.06 18.40
CA ARG A 210 -18.24 -11.76 19.41
C ARG A 210 -19.56 -11.05 19.69
N GLU A 211 -19.57 -9.72 19.76
CA GLU A 211 -20.77 -8.93 19.95
C GLU A 211 -21.70 -8.98 18.72
N LYS A 212 -21.14 -8.92 17.50
CA LYS A 212 -21.91 -9.12 16.26
C LYS A 212 -22.60 -10.49 16.23
N GLN A 213 -21.89 -11.55 16.58
CA GLN A 213 -22.47 -12.89 16.65
C GLN A 213 -23.60 -12.97 17.70
N ALA A 214 -23.41 -12.36 18.86
CA ALA A 214 -24.46 -12.28 19.88
C ALA A 214 -25.68 -11.50 19.39
N ALA A 215 -25.47 -10.37 18.70
CA ALA A 215 -26.54 -9.58 18.09
C ALA A 215 -27.30 -10.37 17.01
N ASP A 216 -26.59 -11.09 16.13
CA ASP A 216 -27.19 -11.95 15.10
C ASP A 216 -28.03 -13.08 15.71
N ASP A 217 -27.57 -13.68 16.80
CA ASP A 217 -28.31 -14.71 17.52
C ASP A 217 -29.58 -14.16 18.20
N ILE A 218 -29.53 -12.92 18.70
CA ILE A 218 -30.72 -12.23 19.19
C ILE A 218 -31.69 -11.99 18.03
N ILE A 219 -31.23 -11.43 16.92
CA ILE A 219 -32.05 -11.16 15.73
C ILE A 219 -32.74 -12.43 15.24
N LYS A 220 -32.03 -13.55 15.15
CA LYS A 220 -32.61 -14.86 14.76
C LYS A 220 -33.71 -15.35 15.70
N LYS A 221 -33.65 -15.02 16.98
CA LYS A 221 -34.66 -15.37 18.00
C LYS A 221 -35.86 -14.41 18.03
N MET A 222 -35.78 -13.25 17.36
CA MET A 222 -36.89 -12.29 17.30
C MET A 222 -38.04 -12.76 16.38
N SER A 223 -39.21 -12.13 16.51
CA SER A 223 -40.34 -12.37 15.62
C SER A 223 -40.05 -11.92 14.18
N PRO A 224 -40.65 -12.57 13.15
CA PRO A 224 -40.36 -12.27 11.75
C PRO A 224 -40.68 -10.83 11.34
N GLU A 225 -41.69 -10.20 11.98
CA GLU A 225 -42.02 -8.80 11.74
C GLU A 225 -40.92 -7.85 12.22
N LYS A 226 -40.31 -8.11 13.39
CA LYS A 226 -39.21 -7.30 13.92
C LYS A 226 -37.91 -7.55 13.16
N GLN A 227 -37.67 -8.78 12.70
CA GLN A 227 -36.54 -9.09 11.81
C GLN A 227 -36.62 -8.31 10.50
N ASN A 228 -37.80 -8.25 9.88
CA ASN A 228 -38.01 -7.48 8.64
C ASN A 228 -37.81 -5.98 8.85
N GLN A 229 -38.27 -5.42 9.97
CA GLN A 229 -38.04 -4.00 10.32
C GLN A 229 -36.55 -3.72 10.55
N TYR A 230 -35.85 -4.59 11.27
CA TYR A 230 -34.40 -4.48 11.47
C TYR A 230 -33.64 -4.55 10.14
N ALA A 231 -33.99 -5.49 9.25
CA ALA A 231 -33.36 -5.62 7.94
C ALA A 231 -33.57 -4.38 7.06
N ALA A 232 -34.77 -3.80 7.06
CA ALA A 232 -35.06 -2.56 6.34
C ALA A 232 -34.27 -1.37 6.89
N MET A 233 -34.20 -1.24 8.22
CA MET A 233 -33.43 -0.19 8.88
C MET A 233 -31.91 -0.35 8.66
N LYS A 234 -31.41 -1.59 8.70
CA LYS A 234 -30.01 -1.92 8.40
C LYS A 234 -29.65 -1.56 6.96
N ALA A 235 -30.50 -1.91 5.99
CA ALA A 235 -30.28 -1.54 4.59
C ALA A 235 -30.20 -0.02 4.39
N SER A 236 -31.11 0.74 5.03
CA SER A 236 -31.05 2.22 4.98
C SER A 236 -29.81 2.79 5.67
N ASN A 237 -29.33 2.16 6.75
CA ASN A 237 -28.09 2.56 7.41
C ASN A 237 -26.87 2.29 6.53
N ASP A 238 -26.79 1.11 5.91
CA ASP A 238 -25.72 0.74 5.00
C ASP A 238 -25.66 1.69 3.78
N GLU A 239 -26.81 2.10 3.24
CA GLU A 239 -26.90 3.12 2.18
C GLU A 239 -26.35 4.48 2.64
N LEU A 240 -26.73 4.95 3.84
CA LEU A 240 -26.22 6.21 4.40
C LEU A 240 -24.72 6.17 4.69
N LEU A 241 -24.19 5.03 5.15
CA LEU A 241 -22.76 4.83 5.34
C LEU A 241 -22.01 4.89 4.01
N GLN A 242 -22.55 4.25 2.96
CA GLN A 242 -21.96 4.32 1.62
C GLN A 242 -21.96 5.75 1.06
N GLU A 243 -23.03 6.52 1.28
CA GLU A 243 -23.07 7.93 0.92
C GLU A 243 -22.03 8.74 1.69
N LEU A 244 -21.86 8.48 3.00
CA LEU A 244 -20.88 9.13 3.85
C LEU A 244 -19.45 8.87 3.37
N ASP A 245 -19.11 7.61 3.07
CA ASP A 245 -17.80 7.22 2.52
C ASP A 245 -17.53 7.92 1.19
N GLY A 246 -18.54 7.98 0.30
CA GLY A 246 -18.42 8.71 -0.96
C GLY A 246 -18.17 10.21 -0.77
N ARG A 247 -18.86 10.85 0.20
CA ARG A 247 -18.62 12.27 0.52
C ARG A 247 -17.25 12.50 1.16
N GLN A 248 -16.74 11.54 1.93
CA GLN A 248 -15.41 11.63 2.51
C GLN A 248 -14.33 11.54 1.42
N GLU A 249 -14.47 10.63 0.45
CA GLU A 249 -13.57 10.54 -0.70
C GLU A 249 -13.61 11.83 -1.54
N GLU A 250 -14.81 12.38 -1.79
CA GLU A 250 -14.95 13.67 -2.47
C GLU A 250 -14.22 14.80 -1.71
N LEU A 251 -14.36 14.84 -0.38
CA LEU A 251 -13.69 15.82 0.46
C LEU A 251 -12.16 15.70 0.38
N ASP A 252 -11.62 14.48 0.44
CA ASP A 252 -10.18 14.23 0.33
C ASP A 252 -9.64 14.63 -1.07
N THR A 253 -10.42 14.37 -2.12
CA THR A 253 -10.06 14.83 -3.49
C THR A 253 -10.06 16.36 -3.60
N LEU A 254 -10.98 17.04 -2.92
CA LEU A 254 -11.02 18.50 -2.88
C LEU A 254 -9.86 19.08 -2.06
N ILE A 255 -9.47 18.43 -0.95
CA ILE A 255 -8.31 18.84 -0.15
C ILE A 255 -7.03 18.72 -0.96
N THR A 256 -6.77 17.56 -1.55
CA THR A 256 -5.57 17.35 -2.38
C THR A 256 -5.53 18.34 -3.55
N ARG A 257 -6.67 18.60 -4.20
CA ARG A 257 -6.77 19.62 -5.24
C ARG A 257 -6.48 21.03 -4.69
N LYS A 258 -7.02 21.38 -3.53
CA LYS A 258 -6.74 22.67 -2.87
C LYS A 258 -5.24 22.81 -2.59
N GLU A 259 -4.61 21.80 -2.00
CA GLU A 259 -3.17 21.80 -1.70
C GLU A 259 -2.34 21.98 -2.97
N THR A 260 -2.71 21.33 -4.08
CA THR A 260 -2.01 21.53 -5.36
C THR A 260 -2.12 22.98 -5.87
N PHE A 261 -3.31 23.59 -5.79
CA PHE A 261 -3.49 24.99 -6.16
C PHE A 261 -2.75 25.95 -5.23
N GLU A 262 -2.75 25.70 -3.92
CA GLU A 262 -1.98 26.48 -2.96
C GLU A 262 -0.47 26.40 -3.26
N ALA A 263 0.04 25.22 -3.60
CA ALA A 263 1.41 25.06 -4.04
C ALA A 263 1.69 25.86 -5.32
N GLU A 264 0.81 25.80 -6.33
CA GLU A 264 0.97 26.60 -7.56
C GLU A 264 0.97 28.11 -7.31
N LEU A 265 0.12 28.59 -6.40
CA LEU A 265 0.06 30.00 -5.97
C LEU A 265 1.29 30.41 -5.16
N TYR A 266 1.88 29.48 -4.39
CA TYR A 266 3.12 29.73 -3.68
C TYR A 266 4.27 30.00 -4.66
N HIS A 267 4.39 29.18 -5.72
CA HIS A 267 5.48 29.26 -6.70
C HIS A 267 5.32 30.39 -7.73
N SER A 268 4.13 30.99 -7.87
CA SER A 268 3.87 32.06 -8.84
C SER A 268 3.32 33.33 -8.20
N GLN A 269 4.18 34.34 -8.07
CA GLN A 269 3.83 35.66 -7.53
C GLN A 269 2.71 36.35 -8.33
N VAL A 270 2.72 36.22 -9.66
CA VAL A 270 1.69 36.80 -10.55
C VAL A 270 0.32 36.14 -10.33
N LYS A 271 0.27 34.81 -10.16
CA LYS A 271 -1.00 34.13 -9.86
C LYS A 271 -1.54 34.54 -8.49
N ARG A 272 -0.68 34.75 -7.48
CA ARG A 272 -1.08 35.23 -6.16
C ARG A 272 -1.69 36.64 -6.20
N GLU A 273 -1.03 37.57 -6.89
CA GLU A 273 -1.56 38.93 -7.09
C GLU A 273 -2.87 38.91 -7.89
N ALA A 274 -2.99 38.03 -8.90
CA ALA A 274 -4.22 37.87 -9.65
C ALA A 274 -5.39 37.36 -8.78
N VAL A 275 -5.15 36.40 -7.87
CA VAL A 275 -6.16 35.93 -6.91
C VAL A 275 -6.64 37.04 -5.99
N LEU A 276 -5.72 37.81 -5.40
CA LEU A 276 -6.07 38.96 -4.54
C LEU A 276 -6.91 40.01 -5.29
N LEU A 277 -6.58 40.29 -6.55
CA LEU A 277 -7.37 41.20 -7.38
C LEU A 277 -8.75 40.63 -7.69
N HIS A 278 -8.89 39.32 -7.92
CA HIS A 278 -10.20 38.67 -8.13
C HIS A 278 -11.05 38.71 -6.86
N GLU A 279 -10.48 38.43 -5.69
CA GLU A 279 -11.18 38.56 -4.41
C GLU A 279 -11.66 40.00 -4.19
N LYS A 280 -10.79 40.98 -4.48
CA LYS A 280 -11.16 42.39 -4.34
C LYS A 280 -12.27 42.80 -5.32
N LEU A 281 -12.21 42.29 -6.54
CA LEU A 281 -13.21 42.53 -7.56
C LEU A 281 -14.54 41.91 -7.15
N GLN A 282 -14.55 40.66 -6.66
CA GLN A 282 -15.75 39.99 -6.15
C GLN A 282 -16.37 40.74 -4.97
N GLU A 283 -15.56 41.24 -4.03
CA GLU A 283 -16.04 42.07 -2.91
C GLU A 283 -16.73 43.35 -3.42
N LEU A 284 -16.13 44.02 -4.41
CA LEU A 284 -16.70 45.22 -5.01
C LEU A 284 -17.97 44.92 -5.82
N GLU A 285 -18.02 43.79 -6.52
CA GLU A 285 -19.22 43.33 -7.23
C GLU A 285 -20.36 43.02 -6.26
N LEU A 286 -20.10 42.32 -5.16
CA LEU A 286 -21.10 42.06 -4.12
C LEU A 286 -21.60 43.36 -3.48
N LYS A 287 -20.72 44.33 -3.21
CA LYS A 287 -21.13 45.65 -2.71
C LYS A 287 -21.97 46.42 -3.72
N ARG A 288 -21.59 46.40 -4.99
CA ARG A 288 -22.39 47.00 -6.07
C ARG A 288 -23.76 46.35 -6.13
N ASP A 289 -23.83 45.02 -6.12
CA ASP A 289 -25.09 44.30 -6.24
C ASP A 289 -25.99 44.53 -5.02
N ALA A 290 -25.40 44.66 -3.82
CA ALA A 290 -26.11 45.07 -2.61
C ALA A 290 -26.66 46.50 -2.72
N MET A 291 -25.85 47.48 -3.14
CA MET A 291 -26.32 48.88 -3.34
C MET A 291 -27.39 48.97 -4.42
N VAL A 292 -27.26 48.20 -5.51
CA VAL A 292 -28.26 48.14 -6.59
C VAL A 292 -29.54 47.46 -6.11
N ALA A 293 -29.44 46.45 -5.26
CA ALA A 293 -30.62 45.82 -4.63
C ALA A 293 -31.29 46.78 -3.66
N GLU A 294 -30.52 47.52 -2.86
CA GLU A 294 -31.00 48.56 -1.95
C GLU A 294 -31.73 49.67 -2.72
N ASP A 295 -31.09 50.27 -3.73
CA ASP A 295 -31.69 51.29 -4.60
C ASP A 295 -32.96 50.82 -5.31
N LYS A 296 -33.02 49.54 -5.72
CA LYS A 296 -34.24 48.94 -6.30
C LYS A 296 -35.31 48.66 -5.25
N SER A 297 -34.91 48.48 -3.99
CA SER A 297 -35.80 48.21 -2.87
C SER A 297 -36.32 49.49 -2.19
N MET A 298 -35.67 50.64 -2.44
CA MET A 298 -36.13 51.98 -2.06
C MET A 298 -37.47 52.27 -2.74
N GLY A 299 -38.57 51.98 -2.04
CA GLY A 299 -39.91 52.40 -2.40
C GLY A 299 -40.13 53.88 -2.06
N SER A 300 -41.36 54.36 -2.24
CA SER A 300 -41.71 55.67 -1.68
C SER A 300 -41.56 55.64 -0.14
N PRO A 301 -41.24 56.76 0.53
CA PRO A 301 -41.10 56.81 2.00
C PRO A 301 -42.31 56.28 2.79
N GLN A 302 -43.49 56.20 2.14
CA GLN A 302 -44.71 55.62 2.68
C GLN A 302 -44.74 54.09 2.58
N GLU A 303 -44.32 53.53 1.44
CA GLU A 303 -44.21 52.07 1.26
C GLU A 303 -43.10 51.46 2.12
N GLU A 304 -42.01 52.20 2.32
CA GLU A 304 -40.91 51.79 3.19
C GLU A 304 -41.35 51.77 4.67
N ARG A 305 -42.12 52.78 5.09
CA ARG A 305 -42.74 52.82 6.43
C ARG A 305 -43.70 51.65 6.64
N ASP A 306 -44.54 51.34 5.66
CA ASP A 306 -45.50 50.25 5.76
C ASP A 306 -44.82 48.87 5.75
N ARG A 307 -43.72 48.70 4.98
CA ARG A 307 -42.86 47.51 5.05
C ARG A 307 -42.18 47.37 6.41
N LEU A 308 -41.55 48.43 6.92
CA LEU A 308 -40.90 48.41 8.22
C LEU A 308 -41.91 48.12 9.33
N PHE A 309 -43.12 48.69 9.25
CA PHE A 309 -44.17 48.39 10.21
C PHE A 309 -44.63 46.92 10.14
N LYS A 310 -44.73 46.37 8.93
CA LYS A 310 -45.05 44.95 8.73
C LYS A 310 -43.94 44.04 9.25
N GLN A 311 -42.68 44.38 8.97
CA GLN A 311 -41.50 43.66 9.46
C GLN A 311 -41.44 43.69 10.99
N VAL A 312 -41.56 44.85 11.63
CA VAL A 312 -41.59 44.95 13.10
C VAL A 312 -42.72 44.12 13.70
N LYS A 313 -43.87 44.00 13.01
CA LYS A 313 -44.98 43.16 13.47
C LYS A 313 -44.66 41.67 13.34
N GLU A 314 -44.05 41.25 12.24
CA GLU A 314 -43.59 39.88 12.01
C GLU A 314 -42.47 39.51 12.99
N ASP A 315 -41.46 40.36 13.13
CA ASP A 315 -40.34 40.20 14.06
C ASP A 315 -40.81 40.16 15.53
N ASN A 316 -41.78 40.98 15.91
CA ASN A 316 -42.38 40.91 17.26
C ASN A 316 -43.15 39.60 17.48
N GLN A 317 -43.81 39.09 16.45
CA GLN A 317 -44.52 37.81 16.54
C GLN A 317 -43.54 36.64 16.62
N GLU A 318 -42.44 36.69 15.87
CA GLU A 318 -41.36 35.70 15.91
C GLU A 318 -40.58 35.77 17.23
N THR A 319 -40.29 36.97 17.73
CA THR A 319 -39.69 37.15 19.06
C THR A 319 -40.59 36.55 20.13
N ALA A 320 -41.90 36.79 20.08
CA ALA A 320 -42.84 36.18 21.03
C ALA A 320 -42.93 34.65 20.90
N SER A 321 -42.75 34.08 19.69
CA SER A 321 -42.73 32.62 19.52
C SER A 321 -41.42 32.01 20.04
N MET A 322 -40.29 32.66 19.76
CA MET A 322 -38.98 32.27 20.26
C MET A 322 -38.89 32.40 21.79
N GLU A 323 -39.47 33.44 22.38
CA GLU A 323 -39.54 33.59 23.83
C GLU A 323 -40.32 32.45 24.48
N ARG A 324 -41.44 32.00 23.87
CA ARG A 324 -42.19 30.83 24.32
C ARG A 324 -41.37 29.55 24.24
N GLN A 325 -40.66 29.33 23.14
CA GLN A 325 -39.77 28.18 22.98
C GLN A 325 -38.61 28.22 23.98
N LEU A 326 -38.05 29.40 24.26
CA LEU A 326 -37.00 29.58 25.28
C LEU A 326 -37.53 29.27 26.68
N THR A 327 -38.75 29.68 27.02
CA THR A 327 -39.36 29.30 28.30
C THR A 327 -39.58 27.79 28.39
N GLU A 328 -40.08 27.16 27.33
CA GLU A 328 -40.28 25.70 27.29
C GLU A 328 -38.95 24.94 27.43
N MET A 329 -37.89 25.41 26.75
CA MET A 329 -36.55 24.83 26.86
C MET A 329 -35.93 25.02 28.25
N ARG A 330 -36.16 26.18 28.89
CA ARG A 330 -35.72 26.42 30.29
C ARG A 330 -36.45 25.50 31.27
N GLU A 331 -37.75 25.28 31.08
CA GLU A 331 -38.52 24.32 31.87
C GLU A 331 -38.00 22.90 31.69
N LYS A 332 -37.76 22.46 30.45
CA LYS A 332 -37.13 21.15 30.18
C LYS A 332 -35.75 21.01 30.82
N MET A 333 -34.93 22.06 30.75
CA MET A 333 -33.60 22.07 31.38
C MET A 333 -33.71 21.99 32.92
N SER A 334 -34.71 22.66 33.51
CA SER A 334 -35.00 22.53 34.94
C SER A 334 -35.45 21.11 35.32
N LEU A 335 -36.28 20.48 34.50
CA LEU A 335 -36.74 19.10 34.72
C LEU A 335 -35.58 18.11 34.64
N ILE A 336 -34.73 18.22 33.61
CA ILE A 336 -33.55 17.35 33.44
C ILE A 336 -32.54 17.58 34.59
N ASN A 337 -32.31 18.82 35.00
CA ASN A 337 -31.43 19.09 36.14
C ASN A 337 -31.98 18.51 37.46
N GLU A 338 -33.30 18.50 37.64
CA GLU A 338 -33.93 17.85 38.79
C GLU A 338 -33.82 16.33 38.70
N GLU A 339 -33.96 15.74 37.51
CA GLU A 339 -33.75 14.32 37.26
C GLU A 339 -32.28 13.91 37.53
N ILE A 340 -31.31 14.71 37.09
CA ILE A 340 -29.89 14.51 37.40
C ILE A 340 -29.66 14.55 38.91
N ARG A 341 -30.21 15.55 39.62
CA ARG A 341 -30.12 15.63 41.08
C ARG A 341 -30.75 14.43 41.78
N GLN A 342 -31.89 13.94 41.28
CA GLN A 342 -32.52 12.74 41.82
C GLN A 342 -31.67 11.49 41.56
N LEU A 343 -31.05 11.38 40.38
CA LEU A 343 -30.12 10.30 40.08
C LEU A 343 -28.84 10.38 40.94
N ASP A 344 -28.29 11.57 41.15
CA ASP A 344 -27.14 11.79 42.04
C ASP A 344 -27.49 11.41 43.49
N ASN A 345 -28.64 11.85 44.02
CA ASN A 345 -29.11 11.47 45.34
C ASN A 345 -29.32 9.95 45.44
N ASN A 346 -29.90 9.30 44.42
CA ASN A 346 -30.07 7.85 44.38
C ASN A 346 -28.72 7.11 44.31
N MET A 347 -27.72 7.68 43.61
CA MET A 347 -26.36 7.15 43.57
C MET A 347 -25.66 7.30 44.93
N GLU A 348 -25.86 8.43 45.63
CA GLU A 348 -25.37 8.63 46.99
C GLU A 348 -26.05 7.68 47.99
N GLU A 349 -27.36 7.44 47.87
CA GLU A 349 -28.08 6.45 48.67
C GLU A 349 -27.59 5.02 48.39
N HIS A 350 -27.36 4.66 47.12
CA HIS A 350 -26.78 3.35 46.75
C HIS A 350 -25.33 3.20 47.23
N GLN A 351 -24.52 4.26 47.22
CA GLN A 351 -23.18 4.25 47.82
C GLN A 351 -23.25 4.13 49.35
N ALA A 352 -24.13 4.87 50.01
CA ALA A 352 -24.31 4.81 51.47
C ALA A 352 -24.80 3.42 51.93
N LEU A 353 -25.68 2.77 51.15
CA LEU A 353 -26.12 1.39 51.38
C LEU A 353 -24.98 0.38 51.11
N HIS A 354 -24.13 0.63 50.12
CA HIS A 354 -22.98 -0.23 49.84
C HIS A 354 -21.90 -0.14 50.94
N TRP A 355 -21.63 1.04 51.49
CA TRP A 355 -20.68 1.23 52.59
C TRP A 355 -21.26 0.78 53.95
N GLY A 356 -22.56 0.99 54.20
CA GLY A 356 -23.22 0.54 55.43
C GLY A 356 -23.44 -0.98 55.53
N GLY A 357 -23.48 -1.70 54.40
CA GLY A 357 -23.62 -3.16 54.37
C GLY A 357 -22.32 -3.92 54.64
N VAL A 358 -21.16 -3.31 54.38
CA VAL A 358 -19.86 -3.98 54.57
C VAL A 358 -19.35 -3.85 56.02
N ASP A 359 -19.78 -2.83 56.76
CA ASP A 359 -19.36 -2.65 58.16
C ASP A 359 -20.19 -3.48 59.18
N GLY A 360 -21.36 -4.01 58.78
CA GLY A 360 -22.24 -4.78 59.65
C GLY A 360 -21.83 -6.25 59.86
N GLU A 361 -21.14 -6.87 58.91
CA GLU A 361 -20.78 -8.30 58.99
C GLU A 361 -19.38 -8.56 59.57
N TRP A 362 -18.49 -7.57 59.60
CA TRP A 362 -17.13 -7.74 60.14
C TRP A 362 -16.98 -7.32 61.61
N ALA A 363 -17.95 -6.60 62.19
CA ALA A 363 -17.94 -6.26 63.61
C ALA A 363 -18.26 -7.46 64.54
N GLY A 364 -18.78 -8.57 64.01
CA GLY A 364 -19.17 -9.75 64.80
C GLY A 364 -18.10 -10.84 64.98
N MET A 365 -16.95 -10.76 64.30
CA MET A 365 -15.92 -11.82 64.36
C MET A 365 -14.63 -11.43 65.10
N GLY A 366 -14.51 -10.19 65.58
CA GLY A 366 -13.31 -9.69 66.28
C GLY A 366 -13.22 -10.00 67.79
N GLU A 367 -14.30 -10.46 68.43
CA GLU A 367 -14.34 -10.60 69.91
C GLU A 367 -14.06 -12.02 70.45
N PHE A 368 -13.66 -12.99 69.61
CA PHE A 368 -13.60 -14.40 70.05
C PHE A 368 -12.19 -14.98 70.36
N TRP A 369 -11.14 -14.17 70.49
CA TRP A 369 -9.78 -14.69 70.77
C TRP A 369 -8.97 -13.96 71.86
N ALA A 370 -9.61 -13.49 72.94
CA ALA A 370 -8.87 -12.89 74.05
C ALA A 370 -9.45 -13.17 75.45
N LEU A 371 -9.61 -14.44 75.85
CA LEU A 371 -9.85 -14.76 77.28
C LEU A 371 -9.15 -16.07 77.74
N GLY A 372 -8.11 -15.90 78.58
CA GLY A 372 -7.69 -16.84 79.64
C GLY A 372 -6.19 -17.16 79.73
N PRO A 373 -5.60 -17.43 80.93
CA PRO A 373 -5.77 -16.73 82.21
C PRO A 373 -4.43 -16.33 82.91
N MET A 374 -4.49 -15.23 83.66
CA MET A 374 -3.89 -14.94 84.99
C MET A 374 -2.59 -15.66 85.46
N ARG A 375 -1.50 -14.89 85.69
CA ARG A 375 -0.70 -14.98 86.93
C ARG A 375 0.16 -13.75 87.20
N VAL A 376 0.04 -13.28 88.43
CA VAL A 376 0.80 -12.26 89.16
C VAL A 376 2.24 -12.73 89.42
N VAL A 377 3.25 -11.88 89.21
CA VAL A 377 4.44 -11.72 90.09
C VAL A 377 5.02 -10.29 89.92
N GLU A 378 5.35 -9.69 91.06
CA GLU A 378 5.88 -8.35 91.33
C GLU A 378 7.33 -8.08 90.86
N GLY A 379 7.70 -6.79 90.85
CA GLY A 379 9.06 -6.26 90.95
C GLY A 379 9.61 -5.79 89.61
N GLY A 380 10.12 -4.58 89.39
CA GLY A 380 10.61 -3.53 90.28
C GLY A 380 11.71 -2.75 89.51
N GLY A 381 11.83 -1.44 89.74
CA GLY A 381 12.94 -0.62 89.23
C GLY A 381 12.71 -0.04 87.83
N ARG A 382 12.50 1.27 87.70
CA ARG A 382 13.48 2.39 87.75
C ARG A 382 14.05 2.72 86.37
N ASP A 383 14.00 4.02 86.09
CA ASP A 383 14.86 4.80 85.20
C ASP A 383 14.74 4.43 83.71
N GLY A 384 14.51 5.34 82.77
CA GLY A 384 14.59 6.78 82.74
C GLY A 384 14.76 7.17 81.26
N SER A 385 14.57 8.45 80.97
CA SER A 385 15.13 9.17 79.81
C SER A 385 14.49 8.87 78.44
N ILE A 386 13.79 9.82 77.80
CA ILE A 386 14.29 11.06 77.13
C ILE A 386 14.87 10.75 75.74
N VAL A 387 14.18 11.28 74.70
CA VAL A 387 14.70 11.87 73.45
C VAL A 387 15.16 10.86 72.38
N LEU A 388 14.74 10.92 71.10
CA LEU A 388 14.32 12.01 70.21
C LEU A 388 12.96 11.74 69.55
#